data_AF-A0A227J9E2-F1
#
_entry.id   AF-A0A227J9E2-F1
#
_cell.length_a   1.000
_cell.length_b   1.000
_cell.length_c   1.000
_cell.angle_alpha   90.00
_cell.angle_beta   90.00
_cell.angle_gamma   90.00
#
_symmetry.space_group_name_H-M   'P 1'
#
loop_
_entity.id
_entity.type
_entity.pdbx_description
1 polymer ?
#
loop_
_entity_poly.entity_id
_entity_poly.type
_entity_poly.pdbx_seq_one_letter_code
_entity_poly.pdbx_strand_id
1 'polypeptide(L)'
;VGPLALTGDLHQPGRAWHFYAHITPWSWMSLGSLFLPVFSALAVATAWLYLRQDLIALRNQPGKVLPLLSKLSLGEWAISRKVMLTISAITVLSGLTIALYTGAEITVVKSRSLWHQPASPILWFVTAFMGAV
;
A
#
# COMPACT_ATOMS: atom_id res chain seq x y z
N VAL A 1 -0.52 -6.28 6.01
CA VAL A 1 0.30 -7.51 6.26
C VAL A 1 1.61 -7.54 5.47
N GLY A 2 1.67 -7.12 4.20
CA GLY A 2 2.90 -7.15 3.38
C GLY A 2 4.17 -6.54 4.00
N PRO A 3 4.14 -5.30 4.55
CA PRO A 3 5.32 -4.70 5.19
C PRO A 3 5.82 -5.46 6.43
N LEU A 4 4.90 -6.11 7.15
CA LEU A 4 5.22 -6.92 8.32
C LEU A 4 5.86 -8.25 7.92
N ALA A 5 5.42 -8.84 6.80
CA ALA A 5 6.01 -10.07 6.27
C ALA A 5 7.47 -9.85 5.84
N LEU A 6 7.79 -8.71 5.22
CA LEU A 6 9.18 -8.36 4.89
C LEU A 6 10.06 -8.22 6.13
N THR A 7 9.55 -7.59 7.19
CA THR A 7 10.31 -7.41 8.43
C THR A 7 10.51 -8.74 9.17
N GLY A 8 9.52 -9.63 9.10
CA GLY A 8 9.56 -10.96 9.71
C GLY A 8 10.48 -11.96 9.02
N ASP A 9 10.72 -11.80 7.71
CA ASP A 9 11.60 -12.68 6.93
C ASP A 9 13.09 -12.33 7.10
N LEU A 10 13.41 -11.18 7.69
CA LEU A 10 14.79 -10.84 8.05
C LEU A 10 15.24 -11.64 9.28
N HIS A 11 16.31 -12.42 9.11
CA HIS A 11 17.04 -13.09 10.20
C HIS A 11 17.54 -12.13 11.31
N GLN A 12 17.58 -10.82 11.06
CA GLN A 12 17.86 -9.79 12.05
C GLN A 12 16.92 -8.58 11.85
N PRO A 13 15.74 -8.57 12.48
CA PRO A 13 14.70 -7.57 12.22
C PRO A 13 15.14 -6.14 12.57
N GLY A 14 16.08 -5.97 13.51
CA GLY A 14 16.64 -4.66 13.88
C GLY A 14 17.42 -3.96 12.76
N ARG A 15 17.82 -4.67 11.69
CA ARG A 15 18.51 -4.09 10.53
C ARG A 15 17.58 -3.74 9.37
N ALA A 16 16.28 -3.93 9.50
CA ALA A 16 15.30 -3.51 8.48
C ALA A 16 15.44 -2.01 8.13
N TRP A 17 15.85 -1.17 9.10
CA TRP A 17 16.13 0.24 8.88
C TRP A 17 17.18 0.52 7.80
N HIS A 18 18.19 -0.34 7.64
CA HIS A 18 19.23 -0.14 6.63
C HIS A 18 18.69 -0.21 5.19
N PHE A 19 17.62 -0.96 4.94
CA PHE A 19 16.96 -1.00 3.63
C PHE A 19 16.30 0.35 3.28
N TYR A 20 15.85 1.09 4.29
CA TYR A 20 15.26 2.42 4.12
C TYR A 20 16.31 3.53 4.06
N ALA A 21 17.41 3.40 4.83
CA ALA A 21 18.47 4.39 4.90
C ALA A 21 19.46 4.33 3.71
N HIS A 22 19.68 3.14 3.13
CA HIS A 22 20.56 2.95 1.98
C HIS A 22 19.78 2.37 0.80
N ILE A 23 19.16 3.25 0.01
CA ILE A 23 18.41 2.85 -1.17
C ILE A 23 19.37 2.31 -2.22
N THR A 24 19.22 1.03 -2.57
CA THR A 24 19.97 0.40 -3.66
C THR A 24 19.03 0.18 -4.85
N PRO A 25 18.99 1.09 -5.85
CA PRO A 25 17.99 1.05 -6.94
C PRO A 25 18.15 -0.17 -7.86
N TRP A 26 19.28 -0.86 -7.79
CA TRP A 26 19.60 -2.07 -8.55
C TRP A 26 19.06 -3.36 -7.92
N SER A 27 18.61 -3.30 -6.65
CA SER A 27 18.06 -4.45 -5.93
C SER A 27 16.54 -4.39 -5.96
N TRP A 28 15.93 -5.43 -6.55
CA TRP A 28 14.48 -5.60 -6.56
C TRP A 28 13.93 -5.49 -5.13
N MET A 29 14.45 -6.27 -4.18
CA MET A 29 14.00 -6.28 -2.78
C MET A 29 14.02 -4.89 -2.09
N SER A 30 14.97 -4.00 -2.45
CA SER A 30 15.01 -2.62 -1.92
C SER A 30 13.88 -1.77 -2.49
N LEU A 31 13.57 -1.91 -3.79
CA LEU A 31 12.42 -1.25 -4.42
C LEU A 31 11.09 -1.74 -3.81
N GLY A 32 10.94 -3.04 -3.58
CA GLY A 32 9.75 -3.61 -2.92
C GLY A 32 9.53 -3.06 -1.51
N SER A 33 10.61 -2.89 -0.74
CA SER A 33 10.56 -2.30 0.61
C SER A 33 10.08 -0.85 0.63
N LEU A 34 10.26 -0.10 -0.48
CA LEU A 34 9.80 1.27 -0.63
C LEU A 34 8.36 1.33 -1.15
N PHE A 35 8.01 0.52 -2.15
CA PHE A 35 6.67 0.54 -2.75
C PHE A 35 5.59 0.11 -1.75
N LEU A 36 5.84 -0.93 -0.95
CA LEU A 36 4.85 -1.48 -0.02
C LEU A 36 4.39 -0.47 1.05
N PRO A 37 5.28 0.27 1.76
CA PRO A 37 4.88 1.34 2.66
C PRO A 37 4.19 2.50 1.96
N VAL A 38 4.67 2.90 0.78
CA VAL A 38 4.05 3.99 0.01
C VAL A 38 2.61 3.65 -0.36
N PHE A 39 2.36 2.46 -0.90
CA PHE A 39 1.00 2.01 -1.20
C PHE A 39 0.15 1.87 0.05
N SER A 40 0.70 1.31 1.13
CA SER A 40 -0.03 1.18 2.40
C SER A 40 -0.45 2.56 2.94
N ALA A 41 0.45 3.54 2.88
CA ALA A 41 0.17 4.91 3.30
C ALA A 41 -0.87 5.58 2.39
N LEU A 42 -0.77 5.40 1.07
CA LEU A 42 -1.75 5.90 0.10
C LEU A 42 -3.14 5.25 0.27
N ALA A 43 -3.20 3.95 0.54
CA ALA A 43 -4.43 3.22 0.81
C ALA A 43 -5.10 3.69 2.11
N VAL A 44 -4.31 3.89 3.17
CA VAL A 44 -4.83 4.46 4.43
C VAL A 44 -5.30 5.89 4.21
N ALA A 45 -4.53 6.71 3.49
CA ALA A 45 -4.89 8.10 3.20
C ALA A 45 -6.17 8.21 2.35
N THR A 46 -6.35 7.35 1.35
CA THR A 46 -7.58 7.32 0.54
C THR A 46 -8.79 6.87 1.35
N ALA A 47 -8.68 5.78 2.10
CA ALA A 47 -9.73 5.31 3.00
C ALA A 47 -10.11 6.38 4.02
N TRP A 48 -9.11 7.07 4.56
CA TRP A 48 -9.30 8.18 5.48
C TRP A 48 -10.03 9.36 4.85
N LEU A 49 -9.63 9.79 3.65
CA LEU A 49 -10.28 10.89 2.93
C LEU A 49 -11.74 10.57 2.61
N TYR A 50 -12.05 9.31 2.34
CA TYR A 50 -13.43 8.84 2.14
C TYR A 50 -14.23 8.87 3.46
N LEU A 51 -13.69 8.27 4.53
CA LEU A 51 -14.35 8.19 5.84
C LEU A 51 -14.49 9.57 6.52
N ARG A 52 -13.71 10.57 6.10
CA ARG A 52 -13.73 11.91 6.67
C ARG A 52 -15.09 12.60 6.56
N GLN A 53 -15.82 12.39 5.47
CA GLN A 53 -17.16 12.98 5.31
C GLN A 53 -18.14 12.41 6.36
N ASP A 54 -18.04 11.11 6.63
CA ASP A 54 -18.81 10.44 7.67
C ASP A 54 -18.37 10.89 9.08
N LEU A 55 -17.06 11.04 9.33
CA LEU A 55 -16.54 11.52 10.63
C LEU A 55 -17.03 12.93 10.99
N ILE A 56 -17.22 13.81 10.00
CA ILE A 56 -17.79 15.15 10.21
C ILE A 56 -19.29 15.03 10.55
N ALA A 57 -20.02 14.12 9.89
CA ALA A 57 -21.42 13.84 10.21
C ALA A 57 -21.61 13.26 11.62
N LEU A 58 -20.64 12.44 12.10
CA LEU A 58 -20.64 11.87 13.45
C LEU A 58 -20.48 12.93 14.57
N ARG A 59 -20.00 14.14 14.26
CA ARG A 59 -19.89 15.25 15.22
C ARG A 59 -21.25 15.68 15.78
N ASN A 60 -22.31 15.53 14.99
CA ASN A 60 -23.66 15.98 15.32
C ASN A 60 -24.49 14.91 16.07
N GLN A 61 -23.93 13.73 16.33
CA GLN A 61 -24.62 12.66 17.06
C GLN A 61 -24.40 12.76 18.59
N PRO A 62 -25.43 12.42 19.40
CA PRO A 62 -25.32 12.45 20.85
C PRO A 62 -24.42 11.32 21.38
N GLY A 63 -23.31 11.68 22.04
CA GLY A 63 -22.39 10.76 22.71
C GLY A 63 -21.05 11.44 23.04
N LYS A 64 -20.27 10.92 24.02
CA LYS A 64 -18.93 11.47 24.35
C LYS A 64 -17.80 10.92 23.45
N VAL A 65 -18.00 9.73 22.87
CA VAL A 65 -16.97 8.99 22.12
C VAL A 65 -16.93 9.39 20.64
N LEU A 66 -18.11 9.59 20.04
CA LEU A 66 -18.27 10.03 18.65
C LEU A 66 -17.65 11.41 18.33
N PRO A 67 -17.79 12.46 19.17
CA PRO A 67 -17.12 13.73 18.93
C PRO A 67 -15.60 13.68 19.18
N LEU A 68 -15.11 12.65 19.87
CA LEU A 68 -13.68 12.40 20.02
C LEU A 68 -13.12 11.78 18.74
N LEU A 69 -13.87 10.87 18.13
CA LEU A 69 -13.61 10.35 16.78
C LEU A 69 -13.71 11.43 15.70
N SER A 70 -14.58 12.43 15.84
CA SER A 70 -14.64 13.54 14.86
C SER A 70 -13.40 14.44 14.88
N LYS A 71 -12.57 14.43 15.93
CA LYS A 71 -11.28 15.17 15.96
C LYS A 71 -10.24 14.57 15.00
N LEU A 72 -10.37 13.29 14.68
CA LEU A 72 -9.59 12.65 13.63
C LEU A 72 -9.87 13.32 12.26
N SER A 73 -10.98 14.03 12.04
CA SER A 73 -11.24 14.71 10.75
C SER A 73 -10.26 15.83 10.36
N LEU A 74 -9.37 16.27 11.28
CA LEU A 74 -8.26 17.22 11.04
C LEU A 74 -8.66 18.45 10.19
N GLY A 75 -9.76 19.11 10.57
CA GLY A 75 -10.24 20.37 9.99
C GLY A 75 -11.49 20.22 9.11
N GLU A 76 -12.06 21.33 8.64
CA GLU A 76 -13.32 21.38 7.87
C GLU A 76 -13.13 21.85 6.42
N TRP A 77 -12.07 21.40 5.76
CA TRP A 77 -11.81 21.71 4.35
C TRP A 77 -12.68 20.85 3.41
N ALA A 78 -13.30 21.48 2.41
CA ALA A 78 -14.07 20.78 1.39
C ALA A 78 -13.14 20.01 0.44
N ILE A 79 -13.24 18.69 0.43
CA ILE A 79 -12.50 17.86 -0.52
C ILE A 79 -13.21 17.96 -1.88
N SER A 80 -12.51 18.53 -2.87
CA SER A 80 -13.01 18.55 -4.24
C SER A 80 -13.04 17.12 -4.80
N ARG A 81 -14.11 16.79 -5.54
CA ARG A 81 -14.26 15.50 -6.25
C ARG A 81 -13.03 15.18 -7.11
N LYS A 82 -12.40 16.21 -7.72
CA LYS A 82 -11.17 16.06 -8.50
C LYS A 82 -10.01 15.54 -7.66
N VAL A 83 -9.79 16.11 -6.47
CA VAL A 83 -8.70 15.69 -5.57
C VAL A 83 -8.89 14.24 -5.12
N MET A 84 -10.12 13.87 -4.75
CA MET A 84 -10.43 12.49 -4.37
C MET A 84 -10.17 11.51 -5.51
N LEU A 85 -10.64 11.82 -6.73
CA LEU A 85 -10.37 11.00 -7.92
C LEU A 85 -8.88 10.87 -8.21
N THR A 86 -8.11 11.97 -8.12
CA THR A 86 -6.66 11.93 -8.34
C THR A 86 -5.95 11.05 -7.33
N ILE A 87 -6.25 11.17 -6.03
CA ILE A 87 -5.59 10.38 -4.99
C ILE A 87 -5.98 8.90 -5.11
N SER A 88 -7.25 8.60 -5.40
CA SER A 88 -7.69 7.23 -5.68
C SER A 88 -6.99 6.65 -6.92
N ALA A 89 -6.87 7.43 -8.01
CA ALA A 89 -6.14 7.00 -9.20
C ALA A 89 -4.65 6.74 -8.92
N ILE A 90 -3.99 7.61 -8.15
CA ILE A 90 -2.61 7.40 -7.70
C ILE A 90 -2.48 6.12 -6.87
N THR A 91 -3.44 5.85 -6.00
CA THR A 91 -3.45 4.65 -5.14
C THR A 91 -3.64 3.38 -5.98
N VAL A 92 -4.54 3.41 -6.96
CA VAL A 92 -4.73 2.30 -7.92
C VAL A 92 -3.46 2.06 -8.75
N LEU A 93 -2.83 3.13 -9.26
CA LEU A 93 -1.57 3.03 -9.98
C LEU A 93 -0.46 2.45 -9.09
N SER A 94 -0.35 2.91 -7.85
CA SER A 94 0.61 2.37 -6.88
C SER A 94 0.38 0.88 -6.59
N GLY A 95 -0.88 0.44 -6.48
CA GLY A 95 -1.22 -0.97 -6.33
C GLY A 95 -0.87 -1.81 -7.56
N LEU A 96 -1.17 -1.31 -8.76
CA LEU A 96 -0.78 -1.94 -10.03
C LEU A 96 0.73 -2.10 -10.13
N THR A 97 1.50 -1.07 -9.78
CA THR A 97 2.96 -1.12 -9.78
C THR A 97 3.48 -2.20 -8.83
N ILE A 98 2.89 -2.37 -7.64
CA ILE A 98 3.30 -3.42 -6.69
C ILE A 98 2.97 -4.82 -7.22
N ALA A 99 1.78 -5.00 -7.79
CA ALA A 99 1.38 -6.30 -8.33
C ALA A 99 2.31 -6.73 -9.47
N LEU A 100 2.64 -5.80 -10.37
CA LEU A 100 3.60 -6.03 -11.46
C LEU A 100 5.03 -6.23 -10.95
N TYR A 101 5.46 -5.43 -9.96
CA TYR A 101 6.78 -5.54 -9.34
C TYR A 101 6.98 -6.91 -8.67
N THR A 102 5.98 -7.39 -7.92
CA THR A 102 6.05 -8.70 -7.25
C THR A 102 6.14 -9.84 -8.26
N GLY A 103 5.37 -9.73 -9.35
CA GLY A 103 5.45 -10.67 -10.47
C GLY A 103 6.83 -10.64 -11.18
N ALA A 104 7.41 -9.46 -11.35
CA ALA A 104 8.72 -9.27 -11.97
C ALA A 104 9.89 -9.71 -11.08
N GLU A 105 9.77 -9.59 -9.75
CA GLU A 105 10.75 -10.12 -8.82
C GLU A 105 10.90 -11.63 -9.00
N ILE A 106 9.79 -12.35 -9.18
CA ILE A 106 9.76 -13.79 -9.40
C ILE A 106 10.39 -14.19 -10.75
N THR A 107 10.19 -13.42 -11.82
CA THR A 107 10.79 -13.73 -13.14
C THR A 107 12.31 -13.62 -13.13
N VAL A 108 12.86 -12.69 -12.35
CA VAL A 108 14.31 -12.45 -12.27
C VAL A 108 15.03 -13.51 -11.44
N VAL A 109 14.33 -14.26 -10.59
CA VAL A 109 14.90 -15.35 -9.76
C VAL A 109 15.25 -16.55 -10.66
N LYS A 110 16.47 -16.48 -11.24
CA LYS A 110 17.06 -17.53 -12.07
C LYS A 110 17.37 -18.84 -11.33
N SER A 111 17.37 -18.83 -9.99
CA SER A 111 17.74 -20.00 -9.18
C SER A 111 16.67 -21.09 -9.17
N ARG A 112 15.44 -20.82 -9.64
CA ARG A 112 14.34 -21.79 -9.69
C ARG A 112 13.76 -21.84 -11.10
N SER A 113 14.16 -22.85 -11.90
CA SER A 113 13.74 -23.00 -13.31
C SER A 113 12.22 -23.07 -13.53
N LEU A 114 11.43 -23.47 -12.53
CA LEU A 114 9.96 -23.48 -12.61
C LEU A 114 9.33 -22.07 -12.49
N TRP A 115 10.07 -21.11 -11.91
CA TRP A 115 9.59 -19.75 -11.61
C TRP A 115 10.05 -18.73 -12.66
N HIS A 116 11.11 -19.07 -13.41
CA HIS A 116 11.66 -18.26 -14.50
C HIS A 116 10.84 -18.40 -15.80
N GLN A 117 9.59 -17.90 -15.77
CA GLN A 117 8.70 -17.86 -16.93
C GLN A 117 8.20 -16.44 -17.19
N PRO A 118 8.21 -15.95 -18.44
CA PRO A 118 7.76 -14.59 -18.78
C PRO A 118 6.26 -14.37 -18.52
N ALA A 119 5.47 -15.45 -18.41
CA ALA A 119 4.05 -15.40 -18.08
C ALA A 119 3.76 -15.22 -16.58
N SER A 120 4.75 -15.41 -15.71
CA SER A 120 4.54 -15.36 -14.26
C SER A 120 3.99 -14.01 -13.75
N PRO A 121 4.39 -12.82 -14.23
CA PRO A 121 3.84 -11.57 -13.72
C PRO A 121 2.33 -11.43 -13.95
N ILE A 122 1.84 -11.95 -15.08
CA ILE A 122 0.41 -11.93 -15.42
C ILE A 122 -0.34 -12.93 -14.54
N LEU A 123 0.20 -14.13 -14.32
CA LEU A 123 -0.42 -15.14 -13.46
C LEU A 123 -0.54 -14.64 -12.01
N TRP A 124 0.50 -14.03 -11.47
CA TRP A 124 0.48 -13.46 -10.12
C TRP A 124 -0.46 -12.26 -10.01
N PHE A 125 -0.54 -11.44 -11.06
CA PHE A 125 -1.53 -10.35 -11.11
C PHE A 125 -2.97 -10.87 -11.07
N VAL A 126 -3.30 -11.86 -11.91
CA VAL A 126 -4.67 -12.42 -11.98
C VAL A 126 -5.05 -13.11 -10.68
N THR A 127 -4.13 -13.88 -10.09
CA THR A 127 -4.38 -14.56 -8.80
C THR A 127 -4.52 -13.58 -7.64
N ALA A 128 -3.71 -12.52 -7.60
CA ALA A 128 -3.85 -11.45 -6.61
C ALA A 128 -5.19 -10.71 -6.76
N PHE A 129 -5.62 -10.44 -7.99
CA PHE A 129 -6.92 -9.82 -8.25
C PHE A 129 -8.07 -10.72 -7.82
N MET A 130 -8.03 -12.01 -8.18
CA MET A 130 -9.05 -12.99 -7.76
C MET A 130 -9.09 -13.19 -6.23
N GLY A 131 -7.96 -13.08 -5.53
CA GLY A 131 -7.92 -13.17 -4.07
C GLY A 131 -8.41 -11.91 -3.34
N ALA A 132 -8.54 -10.79 -4.04
CA ALA A 132 -8.98 -9.51 -3.48
C ALA A 132 -10.49 -9.25 -3.63
N VAL A 133 -11.13 -9.91 -4.59
CA VAL A 133 -12.58 -9.86 -4.86
C VAL A 133 -13.29 -10.97 -4.10
#